data_AF-A0A1Q3WI58-F1
#
_entry.id   AF-A0A1Q3WI58-F1
#
_cell.length_a   1.000
_cell.length_b   1.000
_cell.length_c   1.000
_cell.angle_alpha   90.00
_cell.angle_beta   90.00
_cell.angle_gamma   90.00
#
_symmetry.space_group_name_H-M   'P 1'
#
loop_
_entity.id
_entity.type
_entity.pdbx_description
1 polymer ?
#
loop_
_entity_poly.entity_id
_entity_poly.type
_entity_poly.pdbx_seq_one_letter_code
_entity_poly.pdbx_strand_id
1 'polypeptide(L)'
;MNWNLGLNFYSTDPILFEPNELATKEFTKYIADNKYHIYVVCKRKKIFFESCELDGDFCKTTLYYLDDKHNKIYLRYRHPNNLFINSWKDGIYQVTINGTDAREIRDFDLITNFNFLENDLIGDKEKNPLPSDLEVLYIGQAFGRTTVKTIDYRISNHEKVQKIALDILKKGTNEEVLIIGLKIKTNDFGTSFVSVGSDTKAPTVESLMELVNKAKKRLTNGQEVTVFEASLIKYFKPDLNTEYKETFPSKDFPSYSELYETDFDYSAMAVDTRQIGVRLYSQEIGERKYLHTLHYPLTTNSDKKTLFEYLYELNDEK
;
A
#
# COMPACT_ATOMS: atom_id res chain seq x y z
N MET A 1 1.79 -33.36 -14.08
CA MET A 1 1.57 -31.92 -13.81
C MET A 1 1.45 -31.77 -12.30
N ASN A 2 2.33 -31.01 -11.65
CA ASN A 2 2.26 -30.80 -10.20
C ASN A 2 1.70 -29.40 -9.96
N TRP A 3 0.67 -29.30 -9.13
CA TRP A 3 0.03 -28.03 -8.81
C TRP A 3 0.67 -27.43 -7.56
N ASN A 4 1.05 -26.16 -7.66
CA ASN A 4 1.47 -25.34 -6.53
C ASN A 4 0.27 -24.54 -6.04
N LEU A 5 -0.04 -24.64 -4.77
CA LEU A 5 -1.11 -23.90 -4.13
C LEU A 5 -0.55 -22.65 -3.46
N GLY A 6 -1.01 -21.48 -3.91
CA GLY A 6 -0.64 -20.19 -3.33
C GLY A 6 -1.67 -19.64 -2.38
N LEU A 7 -1.21 -19.10 -1.26
CA LEU A 7 -2.01 -18.26 -0.38
C LEU A 7 -1.78 -16.79 -0.74
N ASN A 8 -2.78 -16.15 -1.36
CA ASN A 8 -2.63 -14.81 -1.92
C ASN A 8 -3.43 -13.80 -1.10
N PHE A 9 -2.73 -12.76 -0.65
CA PHE A 9 -3.27 -11.67 0.13
C PHE A 9 -3.37 -10.40 -0.72
N TYR A 10 -4.52 -9.75 -0.70
CA TYR A 10 -4.77 -8.51 -1.44
C TYR A 10 -5.27 -7.43 -0.49
N SER A 11 -4.71 -6.23 -0.59
CA SER A 11 -5.29 -5.07 0.08
C SER A 11 -6.58 -4.63 -0.63
N THR A 12 -7.60 -4.26 0.12
CA THR A 12 -8.79 -3.61 -0.43
C THR A 12 -9.18 -2.37 0.36
N ASP A 13 -9.95 -1.51 -0.32
CA ASP A 13 -10.59 -0.32 0.25
C ASP A 13 -9.59 0.56 1.01
N PRO A 14 -8.46 0.97 0.42
CA PRO A 14 -7.50 1.80 1.13
C PRO A 14 -8.14 3.14 1.53
N ILE A 15 -7.81 3.62 2.73
CA ILE A 15 -8.13 4.99 3.17
C ILE A 15 -6.83 5.71 3.53
N LEU A 16 -6.71 6.97 3.13
CA LEU A 16 -5.63 7.86 3.51
C LEU A 16 -6.18 8.90 4.49
N PHE A 17 -5.44 9.19 5.56
CA PHE A 17 -5.84 10.21 6.54
C PHE A 17 -4.63 10.75 7.30
N GLU A 18 -4.79 11.92 7.90
CA GLU A 18 -3.83 12.50 8.82
C GLU A 18 -4.05 11.99 10.26
N PRO A 19 -2.98 11.90 11.08
CA PRO A 19 -3.11 11.50 12.49
C PRO A 19 -4.10 12.35 13.32
N ASN A 20 -4.25 13.64 12.98
CA ASN A 20 -5.13 14.57 13.70
C ASN A 20 -6.63 14.24 13.51
N GLU A 21 -7.02 13.56 12.42
CA GLU A 21 -8.41 13.21 12.14
C GLU A 21 -8.95 12.21 13.17
N LEU A 22 -8.06 11.39 13.75
CA LEU A 22 -8.38 10.48 14.86
C LEU A 22 -8.73 11.20 16.17
N ALA A 23 -8.50 12.52 16.27
CA ALA A 23 -8.98 13.29 17.42
C ALA A 23 -10.51 13.47 17.40
N THR A 24 -11.15 13.30 16.24
CA THR A 24 -12.59 13.42 16.09
C THR A 24 -13.30 12.10 16.40
N LYS A 25 -14.44 12.19 17.10
CA LYS A 25 -15.23 11.00 17.45
C LYS A 25 -15.89 10.38 16.23
N GLU A 26 -16.33 11.20 15.27
CA GLU A 26 -16.95 10.70 14.04
C GLU A 26 -15.97 9.85 13.22
N PHE A 27 -14.75 10.35 13.00
CA PHE A 27 -13.76 9.64 12.20
C PHE A 27 -13.25 8.39 12.92
N THR A 28 -13.01 8.47 14.24
CA THR A 28 -12.64 7.30 15.04
C THR A 28 -13.69 6.20 14.97
N LYS A 29 -14.97 6.57 15.07
CA LYS A 29 -16.08 5.63 14.90
C LYS A 29 -16.11 5.03 13.49
N TYR A 30 -15.92 5.85 12.45
CA TYR A 30 -15.85 5.38 11.08
C TYR A 30 -14.74 4.33 10.87
N ILE A 31 -13.53 4.59 11.38
CA ILE A 31 -12.40 3.68 11.27
C ILE A 31 -12.68 2.36 12.03
N ALA A 32 -13.25 2.45 13.23
CA ALA A 32 -13.61 1.30 14.04
C ALA A 32 -14.70 0.43 13.38
N ASP A 33 -15.74 1.07 12.84
CA ASP A 33 -16.86 0.39 12.16
C ASP A 33 -16.40 -0.32 10.87
N ASN A 34 -15.41 0.25 10.16
CA ASN A 34 -14.89 -0.30 8.90
C ASN A 34 -13.86 -1.42 9.06
N LYS A 35 -13.28 -1.62 10.26
CA LYS A 35 -12.37 -2.73 10.59
C LYS A 35 -11.18 -2.88 9.63
N TYR A 36 -10.40 -1.82 9.47
CA TYR A 36 -9.12 -1.87 8.75
C TYR A 36 -8.13 -2.80 9.48
N HIS A 37 -7.45 -3.68 8.75
CA HIS A 37 -6.62 -4.74 9.32
C HIS A 37 -5.18 -4.31 9.51
N ILE A 38 -4.63 -3.55 8.56
CA ILE A 38 -3.27 -3.01 8.57
C ILE A 38 -3.34 -1.49 8.54
N TYR A 39 -2.41 -0.85 9.25
CA TYR A 39 -2.10 0.56 9.04
C TYR A 39 -0.65 0.70 8.56
N VAL A 40 -0.43 1.61 7.62
CA VAL A 40 0.87 1.96 7.07
C VAL A 40 1.12 3.43 7.41
N VAL A 41 2.19 3.70 8.13
CA VAL A 41 2.62 5.07 8.43
C VAL A 41 3.59 5.50 7.36
N CYS A 42 3.27 6.61 6.72
CA CYS A 42 4.03 7.16 5.63
C CYS A 42 4.45 8.60 5.93
N LYS A 43 5.42 9.09 5.17
CA LYS A 43 5.73 10.51 5.10
C LYS A 43 5.88 11.00 3.67
N ARG A 44 5.78 12.31 3.50
CA ARG A 44 6.18 13.05 2.29
C ARG A 44 6.45 14.51 2.64
N LYS A 45 6.95 15.27 1.67
CA LYS A 45 7.02 16.73 1.79
C LYS A 45 5.61 17.31 1.86
N LYS A 46 5.36 18.24 2.79
CA LYS A 46 4.09 18.94 2.86
C LYS A 46 3.97 19.87 1.64
N ILE A 47 2.88 19.72 0.90
CA ILE A 47 2.60 20.52 -0.29
C ILE A 47 1.55 21.57 0.05
N PHE A 48 1.77 22.77 -0.47
CA PHE A 48 0.93 23.93 -0.28
C PHE A 48 0.40 24.40 -1.62
N PHE A 49 -0.87 24.77 -1.64
CA PHE A 49 -1.47 25.45 -2.78
C PHE A 49 -1.07 26.92 -2.79
N GLU A 50 -0.80 27.47 -3.98
CA GLU A 50 -0.53 28.91 -4.14
C GLU A 50 -1.60 29.59 -5.00
N SER A 51 -1.87 29.08 -6.20
CA SER A 51 -2.91 29.63 -7.06
C SER A 51 -3.48 28.62 -8.05
N CYS A 52 -4.70 28.88 -8.52
CA CYS A 52 -5.34 28.20 -9.64
C CYS A 52 -5.97 29.29 -10.51
N GLU A 53 -5.48 29.42 -11.74
CA GLU A 53 -5.86 30.50 -12.65
C GLU A 53 -6.28 29.91 -14.00
N LEU A 54 -7.29 30.52 -14.63
CA LEU A 54 -7.68 30.17 -15.99
C LEU A 54 -6.60 30.63 -16.98
N ASP A 55 -6.22 29.72 -17.89
CA ASP A 55 -5.26 29.91 -18.97
C ASP A 55 -5.88 29.36 -20.27
N GLY A 56 -6.82 30.14 -20.83
CA GLY A 56 -7.63 29.73 -21.97
C GLY A 56 -8.56 28.57 -21.63
N ASP A 57 -8.46 27.47 -22.38
CA ASP A 57 -9.24 26.24 -22.16
C ASP A 57 -8.68 25.36 -21.03
N PHE A 58 -7.61 25.82 -20.37
CA PHE A 58 -6.93 25.09 -19.29
C PHE A 58 -6.96 25.90 -18.00
N CYS A 59 -6.71 25.23 -16.89
CA CYS A 59 -6.32 25.84 -15.64
C CYS A 59 -4.83 25.61 -15.41
N LYS A 60 -4.17 26.64 -14.89
CA LYS A 60 -2.81 26.56 -14.39
C LYS A 60 -2.86 26.58 -12.87
N THR A 61 -2.41 25.49 -12.25
CA THR A 61 -2.27 25.41 -10.80
C THR A 61 -0.82 25.44 -10.39
N THR A 62 -0.53 26.31 -9.42
CA THR A 62 0.78 26.40 -8.78
C THR A 62 0.67 25.84 -7.38
N LEU A 63 1.43 24.77 -7.12
CA LEU A 63 1.69 24.24 -5.80
C LEU A 63 3.14 24.54 -5.43
N TYR A 64 3.50 24.42 -4.16
CA TYR A 64 4.89 24.41 -3.73
C TYR A 64 5.10 23.51 -2.53
N TYR A 65 6.34 23.09 -2.32
CA TYR A 65 6.80 22.55 -1.06
C TYR A 65 8.01 23.33 -0.58
N LEU A 66 8.40 23.14 0.68
CA LEU A 66 9.60 23.74 1.23
C LEU A 66 10.74 22.72 1.21
N ASP A 67 11.87 23.11 0.62
CA ASP A 67 13.11 22.32 0.71
C ASP A 67 13.66 22.32 2.15
N ASP A 68 14.78 21.62 2.36
CA ASP A 68 15.41 21.52 3.70
C ASP A 68 16.00 22.87 4.17
N LYS A 69 16.16 23.83 3.27
CA LYS A 69 16.57 25.22 3.56
C LYS A 69 15.38 26.17 3.66
N HIS A 70 14.15 25.65 3.67
CA HIS A 70 12.89 26.42 3.72
C HIS A 70 12.65 27.33 2.50
N ASN A 71 13.28 27.05 1.36
CA ASN A 71 12.95 27.71 0.11
C ASN A 71 11.72 27.08 -0.51
N LYS A 72 10.86 27.91 -1.10
CA LYS A 72 9.74 27.43 -1.91
C LYS A 72 10.25 26.79 -3.20
N ILE A 73 9.90 25.53 -3.40
CA ILE A 73 10.09 24.82 -4.66
C ILE A 73 8.73 24.70 -5.35
N TYR A 74 8.61 25.36 -6.49
CA TYR A 74 7.35 25.47 -7.22
C TYR A 74 7.09 24.28 -8.14
N LEU A 75 5.85 23.81 -8.09
CA LEU A 75 5.29 22.74 -8.91
C LEU A 75 4.15 23.34 -9.72
N ARG A 76 4.33 23.42 -11.03
CA ARG A 76 3.37 24.09 -11.93
C ARG A 76 2.70 23.05 -12.81
N TYR A 77 1.38 23.02 -12.76
CA TYR A 77 0.56 22.07 -13.47
C TYR A 77 -0.40 22.78 -14.41
N ARG A 78 -0.62 22.16 -15.57
CA ARG A 78 -1.64 22.57 -16.52
C ARG A 78 -2.62 21.40 -16.66
N HIS A 79 -3.88 21.65 -16.36
CA HIS A 79 -4.95 20.65 -16.45
C HIS A 79 -6.19 21.25 -17.11
N PRO A 80 -7.17 20.46 -17.54
CA PRO A 80 -8.38 21.01 -18.15
C PRO A 80 -9.09 21.98 -17.19
N ASN A 81 -9.80 22.97 -17.76
CA ASN A 81 -10.51 24.01 -17.01
C ASN A 81 -11.75 23.52 -16.24
N ASN A 82 -11.95 22.20 -16.19
CA ASN A 82 -13.02 21.58 -15.43
C ASN A 82 -12.69 21.42 -13.94
N LEU A 83 -11.45 21.66 -13.52
CA LEU A 83 -11.02 21.66 -12.12
C LEU A 83 -10.68 23.09 -11.71
N PHE A 84 -11.31 23.60 -10.65
CA PHE A 84 -10.98 24.89 -10.05
C PHE A 84 -10.81 24.75 -8.55
N ILE A 85 -9.77 25.37 -8.00
CA ILE A 85 -9.36 25.21 -6.60
C ILE A 85 -9.35 26.58 -5.92
N ASN A 86 -10.15 26.72 -4.87
CA ASN A 86 -10.16 27.88 -4.00
C ASN A 86 -9.66 27.48 -2.61
N SER A 87 -8.75 28.26 -2.04
CA SER A 87 -8.34 28.07 -0.64
C SER A 87 -9.42 28.60 0.29
N TRP A 88 -9.88 27.78 1.24
CA TRP A 88 -10.96 28.15 2.14
C TRP A 88 -10.43 28.47 3.55
N LYS A 89 -9.66 27.57 4.17
CA LYS A 89 -8.86 27.80 5.42
C LYS A 89 -8.11 26.54 5.85
N ASP A 90 -7.00 26.66 6.60
CA ASP A 90 -6.40 25.58 7.41
C ASP A 90 -6.19 24.23 6.67
N GLY A 91 -5.72 24.26 5.41
CA GLY A 91 -5.49 23.06 4.61
C GLY A 91 -6.75 22.40 4.04
N ILE A 92 -7.89 23.10 4.10
CA ILE A 92 -9.14 22.73 3.43
C ILE A 92 -9.29 23.60 2.18
N TYR A 93 -9.52 22.92 1.05
CA TYR A 93 -9.72 23.52 -0.26
C TYR A 93 -11.15 23.28 -0.72
N GLN A 94 -11.74 24.30 -1.30
CA GLN A 94 -12.99 24.20 -2.02
C GLN A 94 -12.67 23.93 -3.49
N VAL A 95 -13.11 22.78 -3.98
CA VAL A 95 -12.80 22.30 -5.32
C VAL A 95 -14.07 22.10 -6.14
N THR A 96 -14.09 22.67 -7.33
CA THR A 96 -15.15 22.51 -8.32
C THR A 96 -14.65 21.63 -9.45
N ILE A 97 -15.37 20.54 -9.74
CA ILE A 97 -15.03 19.59 -10.82
C ILE A 97 -16.18 19.55 -11.82
N ASN A 98 -15.93 19.71 -13.12
CA ASN A 98 -16.92 19.64 -14.20
C ASN A 98 -18.14 20.56 -13.99
N GLY A 99 -17.97 21.70 -13.31
CA GLY A 99 -19.07 22.61 -12.99
C GLY A 99 -20.09 22.06 -11.97
N THR A 100 -19.76 20.99 -11.23
CA THR A 100 -20.57 20.53 -10.11
C THR A 100 -20.48 21.48 -8.92
N ASP A 101 -21.36 21.29 -7.94
CA ASP A 101 -21.23 21.95 -6.64
C ASP A 101 -19.84 21.75 -6.07
N ALA A 102 -19.30 22.83 -5.50
CA ALA A 102 -17.99 22.84 -4.93
C ALA A 102 -17.93 21.94 -3.68
N ARG A 103 -16.89 21.14 -3.57
CA ARG A 103 -16.67 20.20 -2.46
C ARG A 103 -15.48 20.64 -1.63
N GLU A 104 -15.57 20.46 -0.32
CA GLU A 104 -14.43 20.64 0.57
C GLU A 104 -13.57 19.38 0.55
N ILE A 105 -12.27 19.55 0.28
CA ILE A 105 -11.28 18.47 0.31
C ILE A 105 -10.06 18.92 1.11
N ARG A 106 -9.38 17.96 1.74
CA ARG A 106 -8.13 18.21 2.46
C ARG A 106 -6.98 18.42 1.50
N ASP A 107 -5.91 19.04 1.98
CA ASP A 107 -4.66 19.23 1.25
C ASP A 107 -4.10 17.92 0.71
N PHE A 108 -4.08 16.88 1.53
CA PHE A 108 -3.58 15.59 1.09
C PHE A 108 -4.44 14.92 0.02
N ASP A 109 -5.76 15.05 0.11
CA ASP A 109 -6.69 14.54 -0.90
C ASP A 109 -6.63 15.37 -2.18
N LEU A 110 -6.46 16.69 -2.08
CA LEU A 110 -6.29 17.55 -3.26
C LEU A 110 -5.09 17.08 -4.09
N ILE A 111 -3.96 16.82 -3.43
CA ILE A 111 -2.73 16.41 -4.11
C ILE A 111 -2.90 15.06 -4.83
N THR A 112 -3.67 14.13 -4.29
CA THR A 112 -3.93 12.82 -4.92
C THR A 112 -4.97 12.88 -6.04
N ASN A 113 -5.84 13.89 -6.04
CA ASN A 113 -6.84 14.11 -7.09
C ASN A 113 -6.28 14.83 -8.32
N PHE A 114 -5.05 15.36 -8.27
CA PHE A 114 -4.36 15.68 -9.51
C PHE A 114 -4.02 14.36 -10.21
N ASN A 115 -4.68 14.11 -11.32
CA ASN A 115 -4.47 12.93 -12.17
C ASN A 115 -3.11 12.98 -12.89
N PHE A 116 -2.00 13.05 -12.13
CA PHE A 116 -0.65 13.15 -12.67
C PHE A 116 -0.28 11.98 -13.57
N LEU A 117 -0.91 10.82 -13.37
CA LEU A 117 -0.65 9.56 -14.08
C LEU A 117 -1.93 8.93 -14.63
N GLU A 118 -2.83 9.75 -15.17
CA GLU A 118 -4.03 9.27 -15.87
C GLU A 118 -3.66 8.16 -16.88
N ASN A 119 -4.29 6.99 -16.78
CA ASN A 119 -4.01 5.77 -17.57
C ASN A 119 -2.67 5.07 -17.27
N ASP A 120 -2.11 5.21 -16.07
CA ASP A 120 -1.03 4.38 -15.54
C ASP A 120 -1.53 3.46 -14.42
N LEU A 121 -1.80 2.20 -14.77
CA LEU A 121 -2.35 1.20 -13.84
C LEU A 121 -1.33 0.70 -12.81
N ILE A 122 -0.03 0.94 -13.00
CA ILE A 122 1.04 0.50 -12.10
C ILE A 122 1.65 1.71 -11.39
N GLY A 123 1.72 2.85 -12.06
CA GLY A 123 2.32 4.09 -11.55
C GLY A 123 3.82 4.19 -11.85
N ASP A 124 4.34 3.39 -12.78
CA ASP A 124 5.77 3.27 -13.08
C ASP A 124 6.22 4.10 -14.30
N LYS A 125 5.30 4.75 -15.02
CA LYS A 125 5.66 5.57 -16.19
C LYS A 125 6.43 6.82 -15.82
N GLU A 126 6.08 7.45 -14.69
CA GLU A 126 6.79 8.63 -14.19
C GLU A 126 7.90 8.21 -13.22
N LYS A 127 9.15 8.34 -13.65
CA LYS A 127 10.29 7.95 -12.81
C LYS A 127 10.63 9.02 -11.77
N ASN A 128 10.23 10.27 -12.00
CA ASN A 128 10.49 11.34 -11.05
C ASN A 128 9.53 11.26 -9.86
N PRO A 129 9.97 11.71 -8.67
CA PRO A 129 9.09 11.86 -7.53
C PRO A 129 7.94 12.83 -7.84
N LEU A 130 6.72 12.37 -7.59
CA LEU A 130 5.53 13.17 -7.57
C LEU A 130 5.26 13.70 -6.15
N PRO A 131 4.58 14.84 -6.02
CA PRO A 131 4.23 15.39 -4.71
C PRO A 131 3.29 14.47 -3.89
N SER A 132 2.56 13.56 -4.55
CA SER A 132 1.66 12.60 -3.93
C SER A 132 2.36 11.33 -3.42
N ASP A 133 3.63 11.10 -3.78
CA ASP A 133 4.34 9.88 -3.42
C ASP A 133 4.59 9.79 -1.91
N LEU A 134 4.44 8.58 -1.36
CA LEU A 134 4.52 8.31 0.07
C LEU A 134 5.64 7.33 0.39
N GLU A 135 6.55 7.74 1.26
CA GLU A 135 7.59 6.88 1.82
C GLU A 135 7.02 6.06 2.98
N VAL A 136 7.11 4.74 2.90
CA VAL A 136 6.68 3.83 3.95
C VAL A 136 7.70 3.81 5.08
N LEU A 137 7.29 4.27 6.28
CA LEU A 137 8.14 4.34 7.47
C LEU A 137 7.86 3.25 8.49
N TYR A 138 6.61 2.76 8.54
CA TYR A 138 6.19 1.73 9.45
C TYR A 138 4.95 1.01 8.95
N ILE A 139 4.85 -0.29 9.19
CA ILE A 139 3.67 -1.11 8.93
C ILE A 139 3.29 -1.82 10.22
N GLY A 140 1.99 -1.82 10.55
CA GLY A 140 1.49 -2.49 11.74
C GLY A 140 0.09 -3.06 11.58
N GLN A 141 -0.23 -4.09 12.36
CA GLN A 141 -1.62 -4.55 12.49
C GLN A 141 -2.46 -3.55 13.28
N ALA A 142 -3.68 -3.32 12.84
CA ALA A 142 -4.70 -2.61 13.60
C ALA A 142 -5.63 -3.60 14.29
N PHE A 143 -6.55 -4.19 13.52
CA PHE A 143 -7.48 -5.24 13.93
C PHE A 143 -6.98 -6.63 13.51
N GLY A 144 -7.26 -7.69 14.30
CA GLY A 144 -7.01 -9.08 13.88
C GLY A 144 -6.54 -10.04 14.97
N ARG A 145 -5.68 -9.60 15.91
CA ARG A 145 -5.25 -10.45 17.05
C ARG A 145 -6.22 -10.43 18.23
N THR A 146 -6.86 -9.30 18.48
CA THR A 146 -7.93 -9.15 19.49
C THR A 146 -8.98 -8.18 18.95
N THR A 147 -10.25 -8.38 19.30
CA THR A 147 -11.38 -7.55 18.83
C THR A 147 -11.40 -6.15 19.45
N VAL A 148 -10.54 -5.88 20.43
CA VAL A 148 -10.56 -4.67 21.27
C VAL A 148 -9.57 -3.60 20.79
N LYS A 149 -8.53 -3.97 20.03
CA LYS A 149 -7.48 -3.04 19.61
C LYS A 149 -7.71 -2.59 18.17
N THR A 150 -8.12 -1.34 18.01
CA THR A 150 -8.46 -0.69 16.74
C THR A 150 -7.31 0.20 16.24
N ILE A 151 -7.41 0.76 15.03
CA ILE A 151 -6.41 1.72 14.48
C ILE A 151 -6.21 2.90 15.44
N ASP A 152 -7.28 3.51 15.93
CA ASP A 152 -7.26 4.66 16.84
C ASP A 152 -6.62 4.31 18.19
N TYR A 153 -6.97 3.15 18.77
CA TYR A 153 -6.33 2.67 20.00
C TYR A 153 -4.82 2.49 19.80
N ARG A 154 -4.39 1.98 18.66
CA ARG A 154 -2.96 1.80 18.38
C ARG A 154 -2.29 3.12 18.09
N ILE A 155 -2.76 3.93 17.16
CA ILE A 155 -2.08 5.20 16.83
C ILE A 155 -2.01 6.14 18.04
N SER A 156 -3.06 6.20 18.86
CA SER A 156 -3.08 7.06 20.06
C SER A 156 -2.15 6.56 21.17
N ASN A 157 -1.90 5.26 21.28
CA ASN A 157 -1.08 4.66 22.35
C ASN A 157 0.27 4.09 21.86
N HIS A 158 0.56 4.15 20.57
CA HIS A 158 1.74 3.51 19.99
C HIS A 158 2.87 4.51 19.91
N GLU A 159 3.81 4.36 20.83
CA GLU A 159 5.04 5.14 20.95
C GLU A 159 5.76 5.34 19.60
N LYS A 160 5.68 4.39 18.66
CA LYS A 160 6.37 4.52 17.36
C LYS A 160 5.77 5.57 16.43
N VAL A 161 4.44 5.75 16.40
CA VAL A 161 3.83 6.81 15.54
C VAL A 161 4.13 8.18 16.12
N GLN A 162 4.04 8.31 17.45
CA GLN A 162 4.45 9.52 18.16
C GLN A 162 5.94 9.79 17.97
N LYS A 163 6.80 8.76 17.99
CA LYS A 163 8.23 8.87 17.71
C LYS A 163 8.50 9.37 16.29
N ILE A 164 7.78 8.87 15.28
CA ILE A 164 7.88 9.38 13.90
C ILE A 164 7.58 10.87 13.85
N ALA A 165 6.44 11.27 14.42
CA ALA A 165 6.04 12.67 14.44
C ALA A 165 7.07 13.55 15.17
N LEU A 166 7.57 13.09 16.33
CA LEU A 166 8.61 13.78 17.09
C LEU A 166 9.93 13.85 16.33
N ASP A 167 10.33 12.81 15.61
CA ASP A 167 11.58 12.79 14.84
C ASP A 167 11.51 13.75 13.65
N ILE A 168 10.37 13.82 12.95
CA ILE A 168 10.11 14.81 11.89
C ILE A 168 10.17 16.24 12.45
N LEU A 169 9.50 16.48 13.58
CA LEU A 169 9.54 17.79 14.25
C LEU A 169 10.96 18.16 14.70
N LYS A 170 11.70 17.22 15.30
CA LYS A 170 13.09 17.45 15.76
C LYS A 170 14.06 17.73 14.63
N LYS A 171 13.90 17.06 13.50
CA LYS A 171 14.73 17.29 12.30
C LYS A 171 14.40 18.63 11.62
N GLY A 172 13.30 19.28 12.00
CA GLY A 172 12.85 20.53 11.37
C GLY A 172 12.51 20.33 9.89
N THR A 173 12.15 19.11 9.50
CA THR A 173 11.82 18.78 8.12
C THR A 173 10.44 19.30 7.77
N ASN A 174 10.27 19.86 6.58
CA ASN A 174 8.98 20.24 6.01
C ASN A 174 8.20 19.02 5.47
N GLU A 175 8.14 17.96 6.27
CA GLU A 175 7.48 16.70 5.97
C GLU A 175 6.19 16.59 6.79
N GLU A 176 5.20 15.88 6.25
CA GLU A 176 3.97 15.52 6.94
C GLU A 176 3.86 14.01 7.09
N VAL A 177 3.17 13.58 8.15
CA VAL A 177 2.87 12.17 8.41
C VAL A 177 1.47 11.87 7.95
N LEU A 178 1.34 10.82 7.14
CA LEU A 178 0.05 10.32 6.67
C LEU A 178 -0.07 8.85 7.00
N ILE A 179 -1.31 8.38 7.14
CA ILE A 179 -1.60 7.00 7.51
C ILE A 179 -2.53 6.40 6.47
N ILE A 180 -2.17 5.20 6.01
CA ILE A 180 -3.01 4.40 5.14
C ILE A 180 -3.62 3.26 5.94
N GLY A 181 -4.95 3.19 6.00
CA GLY A 181 -5.68 2.02 6.49
C GLY A 181 -5.95 1.05 5.34
N LEU A 182 -5.64 -0.23 5.53
CA LEU A 182 -5.87 -1.28 4.52
C LEU A 182 -6.75 -2.39 5.10
N LYS A 183 -7.73 -2.84 4.31
CA LYS A 183 -8.40 -4.12 4.57
C LYS A 183 -7.66 -5.22 3.83
N ILE A 184 -7.76 -6.45 4.32
CA ILE A 184 -7.17 -7.62 3.65
C ILE A 184 -8.29 -8.51 3.12
N LYS A 185 -8.04 -9.12 1.97
CA LYS A 185 -8.79 -10.27 1.46
C LYS A 185 -7.80 -11.35 1.09
N THR A 186 -8.16 -12.59 1.42
CA THR A 186 -7.40 -13.79 1.05
C THR A 186 -8.12 -14.55 -0.04
N ASN A 187 -7.37 -14.94 -1.07
CA ASN A 187 -7.84 -15.85 -2.11
C ASN A 187 -6.82 -16.96 -2.30
N ASP A 188 -7.33 -18.17 -2.52
CA ASP A 188 -6.48 -19.29 -2.91
C ASP A 188 -6.36 -19.31 -4.41
N PHE A 189 -5.11 -19.40 -4.89
CA PHE A 189 -4.85 -19.54 -6.30
C PHE A 189 -3.99 -20.77 -6.50
N GLY A 190 -4.59 -21.82 -7.07
CA GLY A 190 -3.86 -22.98 -7.55
C GLY A 190 -3.22 -22.66 -8.88
N THR A 191 -1.89 -22.71 -8.95
CA THR A 191 -1.14 -22.60 -10.21
C THR A 191 -0.53 -23.93 -10.55
N SER A 192 -0.35 -24.22 -11.83
CA SER A 192 0.49 -25.33 -12.25
C SER A 192 1.26 -24.95 -13.49
N PHE A 193 2.55 -25.24 -13.47
CA PHE A 193 3.45 -25.00 -14.59
C PHE A 193 3.52 -26.22 -15.47
N VAL A 194 3.40 -25.94 -16.77
CA VAL A 194 3.75 -26.86 -17.84
C VAL A 194 4.96 -26.26 -18.54
N SER A 195 6.09 -26.97 -18.57
CA SER A 195 7.21 -26.55 -19.41
C SER A 195 6.86 -26.78 -20.88
N VAL A 196 7.15 -25.79 -21.72
CA VAL A 196 6.96 -25.90 -23.17
C VAL A 196 7.84 -27.06 -23.68
N GLY A 197 7.21 -28.07 -24.29
CA GLY A 197 7.87 -29.28 -24.79
C GLY A 197 7.83 -30.51 -23.86
N SER A 198 7.14 -30.44 -22.72
CA SER A 198 6.89 -31.63 -21.88
C SER A 198 5.64 -32.39 -22.34
N ASP A 199 5.71 -33.73 -22.30
CA ASP A 199 4.55 -34.64 -22.48
C ASP A 199 3.59 -34.56 -21.27
N THR A 200 3.10 -33.36 -20.96
CA THR A 200 2.19 -33.15 -19.84
C THR A 200 0.79 -33.63 -20.19
N LYS A 201 0.36 -34.66 -19.47
CA LYS A 201 -1.03 -35.13 -19.44
C LYS A 201 -1.92 -34.09 -18.75
N ALA A 202 -3.15 -33.96 -19.24
CA ALA A 202 -4.20 -33.14 -18.62
C ALA A 202 -4.35 -33.46 -17.11
N PRO A 203 -4.75 -32.48 -16.28
CA PRO A 203 -4.98 -32.72 -14.85
C PRO A 203 -6.04 -33.81 -14.67
N THR A 204 -5.77 -34.76 -13.77
CA THR A 204 -6.74 -35.80 -13.39
C THR A 204 -7.67 -35.27 -12.31
N VAL A 205 -8.83 -35.93 -12.16
CA VAL A 205 -9.79 -35.60 -11.09
C VAL A 205 -9.12 -35.74 -9.71
N GLU A 206 -8.27 -36.74 -9.52
CA GLU A 206 -7.51 -36.97 -8.29
C GLU A 206 -6.58 -35.79 -7.99
N SER A 207 -5.86 -35.29 -8.99
CA SER A 207 -4.96 -34.14 -8.81
C SER A 207 -5.68 -32.85 -8.41
N LEU A 208 -6.91 -32.66 -8.92
CA LEU A 208 -7.77 -31.53 -8.53
C LEU A 208 -8.34 -31.73 -7.12
N MET A 209 -8.72 -32.95 -6.75
CA MET A 209 -9.17 -33.27 -5.39
C MET A 209 -8.07 -33.08 -4.36
N GLU A 210 -6.83 -33.45 -4.67
CA GLU A 210 -5.66 -33.18 -3.82
C GLU A 210 -5.46 -31.68 -3.61
N LEU A 211 -5.54 -30.87 -4.67
CA LEU A 211 -5.43 -29.41 -4.58
C LEU A 211 -6.54 -28.80 -3.70
N VAL A 212 -7.78 -29.25 -3.87
CA VAL A 212 -8.91 -28.83 -3.03
C VAL A 212 -8.70 -29.25 -1.58
N ASN A 213 -8.15 -30.45 -1.33
CA ASN A 213 -7.86 -30.91 0.02
C ASN A 213 -6.76 -30.08 0.69
N LYS A 214 -5.68 -29.74 -0.02
CA LYS A 214 -4.64 -28.82 0.47
C LYS A 214 -5.23 -27.45 0.87
N ALA A 215 -6.16 -26.93 0.07
CA ALA A 215 -6.84 -25.65 0.32
C ALA A 215 -7.79 -25.64 1.53
N LYS A 216 -8.09 -26.80 2.14
CA LYS A 216 -8.98 -26.88 3.31
C LYS A 216 -8.32 -26.41 4.60
N LYS A 217 -7.00 -26.53 4.72
CA LYS A 217 -6.25 -26.06 5.90
C LYS A 217 -6.00 -24.56 5.78
N ARG A 218 -6.85 -23.77 6.44
CA ARG A 218 -6.79 -22.31 6.41
C ARG A 218 -6.17 -21.73 7.66
N LEU A 219 -5.53 -20.59 7.47
CA LEU A 219 -5.12 -19.72 8.55
C LEU A 219 -6.35 -19.18 9.28
N THR A 220 -6.21 -18.93 10.57
CA THR A 220 -7.15 -18.06 11.28
C THR A 220 -7.07 -16.64 10.72
N ASN A 221 -8.16 -15.87 10.77
CA ASN A 221 -8.17 -14.47 10.28
C ASN A 221 -7.05 -13.62 10.94
N GLY A 222 -6.75 -13.86 12.21
CA GLY A 222 -5.65 -13.15 12.90
C GLY A 222 -4.28 -13.50 12.34
N GLN A 223 -4.10 -14.74 11.88
CA GLN A 223 -2.89 -15.15 11.20
C GLN A 223 -2.81 -14.65 9.76
N GLU A 224 -3.93 -14.55 9.06
CA GLU A 224 -3.94 -13.90 7.73
C GLU A 224 -3.41 -12.47 7.81
N VAL A 225 -3.87 -11.70 8.81
CA VAL A 225 -3.35 -10.34 9.07
C VAL A 225 -1.87 -10.35 9.42
N THR A 226 -1.42 -11.33 10.22
CA THR A 226 -0.01 -11.42 10.65
C THR A 226 0.92 -11.78 9.49
N VAL A 227 0.53 -12.74 8.64
CA VAL A 227 1.30 -13.12 7.46
C VAL A 227 1.37 -11.98 6.46
N PHE A 228 0.27 -11.27 6.23
CA PHE A 228 0.26 -10.12 5.34
C PHE A 228 1.12 -8.96 5.86
N GLU A 229 1.05 -8.64 7.16
CA GLU A 229 1.92 -7.65 7.80
C GLU A 229 3.40 -8.01 7.62
N ALA A 230 3.79 -9.25 7.95
CA ALA A 230 5.16 -9.73 7.83
C ALA A 230 5.66 -9.67 6.37
N SER A 231 4.79 -10.02 5.41
CA SER A 231 5.05 -9.94 3.98
C SER A 231 5.31 -8.51 3.50
N LEU A 232 4.51 -7.54 3.97
CA LEU A 232 4.69 -6.12 3.62
C LEU A 232 5.97 -5.55 4.25
N ILE A 233 6.26 -5.91 5.51
CA ILE A 233 7.49 -5.45 6.20
C ILE A 233 8.73 -6.03 5.54
N LYS A 234 8.73 -7.31 5.15
CA LYS A 234 9.84 -7.92 4.42
C LYS A 234 10.09 -7.27 3.06
N TYR A 235 9.02 -6.86 2.38
CA TYR A 235 9.10 -6.21 1.08
C TYR A 235 9.62 -4.77 1.19
N PHE A 236 8.95 -3.90 1.95
CA PHE A 236 9.32 -2.49 2.04
C PHE A 236 10.52 -2.25 2.96
N LYS A 237 10.83 -3.17 3.87
CA LYS A 237 11.84 -3.03 4.94
C LYS A 237 11.84 -1.64 5.61
N PRO A 238 10.67 -1.11 6.02
CA PRO A 238 10.59 0.27 6.47
C PRO A 238 11.38 0.50 7.77
N ASP A 239 12.10 1.60 7.88
CA ASP A 239 13.14 1.86 8.88
C ASP A 239 12.75 1.49 10.33
N LEU A 240 11.49 1.73 10.71
CA LEU A 240 11.03 1.61 12.10
C LEU A 240 10.42 0.25 12.45
N ASN A 241 10.20 -0.62 11.48
CA ASN A 241 9.97 -2.04 11.76
C ASN A 241 11.31 -2.71 12.07
N THR A 242 11.31 -3.62 13.04
CA THR A 242 12.50 -4.40 13.42
C THR A 242 12.26 -5.89 13.20
N GLU A 243 11.06 -6.36 13.52
CA GLU A 243 10.61 -7.71 13.24
C GLU A 243 10.35 -7.92 11.75
N TYR A 244 10.42 -9.18 11.29
CA TYR A 244 10.07 -9.66 9.94
C TYR A 244 10.96 -9.23 8.78
N LYS A 245 11.64 -8.08 8.88
CA LYS A 245 12.52 -7.52 7.82
C LYS A 245 13.46 -8.54 7.20
N GLU A 246 14.10 -9.35 8.03
CA GLU A 246 15.05 -10.37 7.56
C GLU A 246 14.58 -11.79 7.84
N THR A 247 13.51 -11.95 8.62
CA THR A 247 13.09 -13.26 9.10
C THR A 247 11.92 -13.85 8.32
N PHE A 248 11.05 -13.07 7.68
CA PHE A 248 9.99 -13.63 6.85
C PHE A 248 10.55 -14.06 5.48
N PRO A 249 10.16 -15.23 4.92
CA PRO A 249 9.26 -16.25 5.44
C PRO A 249 10.04 -17.42 6.09
N SER A 250 10.58 -17.27 7.29
CA SER A 250 11.24 -18.39 7.98
C SER A 250 10.24 -19.16 8.83
N LYS A 251 10.33 -20.49 8.80
CA LYS A 251 9.55 -21.38 9.67
C LYS A 251 9.83 -21.20 11.16
N ASP A 252 10.97 -20.61 11.52
CA ASP A 252 11.44 -20.55 12.89
C ASP A 252 10.81 -19.40 13.69
N PHE A 253 9.98 -18.56 13.05
CA PHE A 253 9.38 -17.41 13.71
C PHE A 253 7.96 -17.73 14.24
N PRO A 254 7.73 -17.73 15.57
CA PRO A 254 6.47 -18.25 16.14
C PRO A 254 5.22 -17.45 15.77
N SER A 255 5.36 -16.17 15.42
CA SER A 255 4.20 -15.29 15.26
C SER A 255 3.30 -15.65 14.08
N TYR A 256 3.84 -16.35 13.07
CA TYR A 256 3.14 -16.86 11.89
C TYR A 256 3.33 -18.37 11.69
N SER A 257 3.47 -19.13 12.77
CA SER A 257 3.70 -20.58 12.71
C SER A 257 2.57 -21.34 12.01
N GLU A 258 1.31 -20.90 12.14
CA GLU A 258 0.15 -21.50 11.45
C GLU A 258 0.36 -21.57 9.93
N LEU A 259 1.16 -20.66 9.34
CA LEU A 259 1.50 -20.68 7.91
C LEU A 259 2.15 -22.00 7.49
N TYR A 260 3.02 -22.55 8.35
CA TYR A 260 3.72 -23.81 8.09
C TYR A 260 2.94 -25.05 8.53
N GLU A 261 1.78 -24.87 9.14
CA GLU A 261 0.83 -25.96 9.42
C GLU A 261 -0.10 -26.22 8.22
N THR A 262 -0.13 -25.30 7.26
CA THR A 262 -0.86 -25.41 6.00
C THR A 262 -0.10 -26.20 4.94
N ASP A 263 -0.79 -26.57 3.86
CA ASP A 263 -0.19 -27.24 2.70
C ASP A 263 0.08 -26.26 1.53
N PHE A 264 0.18 -24.94 1.82
CA PHE A 264 0.50 -23.92 0.82
C PHE A 264 1.98 -23.95 0.45
N ASP A 265 2.27 -23.83 -0.84
CA ASP A 265 3.62 -23.86 -1.38
C ASP A 265 4.31 -22.49 -1.33
N TYR A 266 3.52 -21.42 -1.41
CA TYR A 266 3.98 -20.03 -1.32
C TYR A 266 2.93 -19.10 -0.71
N SER A 267 3.40 -17.97 -0.18
CA SER A 267 2.58 -16.81 0.17
C SER A 267 2.83 -15.68 -0.83
N ALA A 268 1.78 -15.04 -1.30
CA ALA A 268 1.90 -13.87 -2.17
C ALA A 268 1.16 -12.68 -1.57
N MET A 269 1.72 -11.49 -1.71
CA MET A 269 1.10 -10.25 -1.25
C MET A 269 0.92 -9.29 -2.42
N ALA A 270 -0.19 -8.55 -2.40
CA ALA A 270 -0.47 -7.44 -3.27
C ALA A 270 -1.04 -6.27 -2.46
N VAL A 271 -0.39 -5.10 -2.55
CA VAL A 271 -0.94 -3.84 -2.05
C VAL A 271 -1.22 -2.90 -3.21
N ASP A 272 -2.42 -2.35 -3.25
CA ASP A 272 -2.94 -1.49 -4.30
C ASP A 272 -3.51 -0.20 -3.70
N THR A 273 -2.82 0.90 -3.98
CA THR A 273 -3.17 2.24 -3.51
C THR A 273 -3.72 3.14 -4.63
N ARG A 274 -4.09 2.57 -5.80
CA ARG A 274 -4.68 3.35 -6.90
C ARG A 274 -5.93 4.11 -6.51
N GLN A 275 -6.78 3.50 -5.68
CA GLN A 275 -8.05 4.10 -5.26
C GLN A 275 -7.88 5.40 -4.48
N ILE A 276 -6.73 5.59 -3.84
CA ILE A 276 -6.36 6.80 -3.09
C ILE A 276 -5.29 7.64 -3.80
N GLY A 277 -4.92 7.29 -5.04
CA GLY A 277 -4.05 8.11 -5.89
C GLY A 277 -2.61 8.31 -5.40
N VAL A 278 -2.08 7.43 -4.53
CA VAL A 278 -0.70 7.54 -3.99
C VAL A 278 0.18 6.39 -4.44
N ARG A 279 1.41 6.68 -4.85
CA ARG A 279 2.44 5.65 -5.05
C ARG A 279 3.24 5.46 -3.77
N LEU A 280 3.54 4.22 -3.44
CA LEU A 280 4.36 3.87 -2.28
C LEU A 280 5.80 3.61 -2.71
N TYR A 281 6.73 3.86 -1.80
CA TYR A 281 8.12 3.47 -1.91
C TYR A 281 8.75 3.36 -0.51
N SER A 282 9.98 2.87 -0.42
CA SER A 282 10.78 2.90 0.79
C SER A 282 12.26 3.14 0.47
N GLN A 283 13.11 3.21 1.49
CA GLN A 283 14.56 3.28 1.28
C GLN A 283 15.10 2.03 0.55
N GLU A 284 14.53 0.85 0.83
CA GLU A 284 14.89 -0.40 0.16
C GLU A 284 14.29 -0.48 -1.26
N ILE A 285 13.02 -0.11 -1.39
CA ILE A 285 12.28 -0.14 -2.65
C ILE A 285 12.16 1.29 -3.19
N GLY A 286 13.18 1.72 -3.93
CA GLY A 286 13.22 3.08 -4.49
C GLY A 286 12.21 3.33 -5.63
N GLU A 287 11.68 2.26 -6.22
CA GLU A 287 10.63 2.35 -7.23
C GLU A 287 9.30 2.78 -6.61
N ARG A 288 8.64 3.76 -7.23
CA ARG A 288 7.37 4.32 -6.77
C ARG A 288 6.24 3.72 -7.58
N LYS A 289 5.34 2.97 -6.95
CA LYS A 289 4.22 2.31 -7.65
C LYS A 289 2.92 2.43 -6.86
N TYR A 290 1.79 2.38 -7.54
CA TYR A 290 0.48 2.19 -6.91
C TYR A 290 0.27 0.73 -6.51
N LEU A 291 0.76 -0.19 -7.34
CA LEU A 291 0.60 -1.64 -7.15
C LEU A 291 1.97 -2.25 -6.84
N HIS A 292 2.09 -2.85 -5.66
CA HIS A 292 3.25 -3.64 -5.27
C HIS A 292 2.82 -5.09 -5.05
N THR A 293 3.58 -6.02 -5.62
CA THR A 293 3.33 -7.45 -5.49
C THR A 293 4.62 -8.18 -5.17
N LEU A 294 4.58 -9.17 -4.28
CA LEU A 294 5.72 -10.05 -4.03
C LEU A 294 5.28 -11.47 -3.70
N HIS A 295 6.11 -12.44 -4.06
CA HIS A 295 5.92 -13.87 -3.80
C HIS A 295 7.00 -14.38 -2.86
N TYR A 296 6.61 -15.24 -1.93
CA TYR A 296 7.43 -15.80 -0.87
C TYR A 296 7.26 -17.33 -0.84
N PRO A 297 8.24 -18.10 -1.35
CA PRO A 297 8.22 -19.55 -1.25
C PRO A 297 8.22 -20.00 0.22
N LEU A 298 7.38 -20.98 0.57
CA LEU A 298 7.27 -21.51 1.95
C LEU A 298 7.97 -22.87 2.14
N THR A 299 8.37 -23.51 1.05
CA THR A 299 9.10 -24.78 1.08
C THR A 299 10.51 -24.60 0.53
N THR A 300 11.50 -25.16 1.22
CA THR A 300 12.92 -25.13 0.81
C THR A 300 13.20 -25.96 -0.44
N ASN A 301 12.27 -26.82 -0.87
CA ASN A 301 12.38 -27.64 -2.09
C ASN A 301 11.71 -26.98 -3.32
N SER A 302 11.34 -25.70 -3.22
CA SER A 302 10.92 -24.91 -4.36
C SER A 302 12.14 -24.46 -5.19
N ASP A 303 12.92 -25.40 -5.72
CA ASP A 303 13.92 -25.16 -6.80
C ASP A 303 13.25 -24.74 -8.13
N LYS A 304 11.96 -24.40 -8.09
CA LYS A 304 11.15 -24.11 -9.26
C LYS A 304 10.75 -22.65 -9.22
N LYS A 305 11.21 -21.92 -10.23
CA LYS A 305 10.79 -20.55 -10.53
C LYS A 305 9.26 -20.47 -10.43
N THR A 306 8.79 -19.51 -9.64
CA THR A 306 7.38 -19.14 -9.55
C THR A 306 6.89 -18.57 -10.88
N LEU A 307 5.56 -18.41 -11.05
CA LEU A 307 4.95 -17.87 -12.28
C LEU A 307 5.54 -16.51 -12.62
N PHE A 308 5.70 -15.69 -11.59
CA PHE A 308 6.18 -14.34 -11.74
C PHE A 308 7.68 -14.30 -12.02
N GLU A 309 8.50 -15.16 -11.41
CA GLU A 309 9.93 -15.27 -11.74
C GLU A 309 10.13 -15.73 -13.20
N TYR A 310 9.36 -16.71 -13.66
CA TYR A 310 9.41 -17.17 -15.05
C TYR A 310 8.93 -16.10 -16.05
N LEU A 311 7.83 -15.41 -15.74
CA LEU A 311 7.31 -14.33 -16.59
C LEU A 311 8.24 -13.10 -16.61
N TYR A 312 8.92 -12.82 -15.50
CA TYR A 312 9.88 -11.72 -15.38
C TYR A 312 11.11 -11.97 -16.26
N GLU A 313 11.68 -13.18 -16.21
CA GLU A 313 12.81 -13.56 -17.07
C GLU A 313 12.46 -13.54 -18.57
N LEU A 314 11.26 -13.97 -18.93
CA LEU A 314 10.79 -13.91 -20.33
C LEU A 314 10.65 -12.47 -20.87
N ASN A 315 10.50 -11.48 -19.98
CA ASN A 315 10.43 -10.07 -20.36
C ASN A 315 11.81 -9.40 -20.40
N ASP A 316 12.77 -9.84 -19.59
CA ASP A 316 14.15 -9.32 -19.61
C ASP A 316 14.99 -9.84 -20.80
N GLU A 317 14.55 -10.91 -21.47
CA GLU A 317 15.19 -11.44 -22.70
C GLU A 317 14.73 -10.76 -24.01
N LYS A 318 13.98 -9.64 -23.96
CA LYS A 318 13.52 -8.87 -25.14
C LYS A 318 14.03 -7.44 -25.18
#